data_AF-A0A932INA3-F1
#
_entry.id   AF-A0A932INA3-F1
#
_cell.length_a   1.000
_cell.length_b   1.000
_cell.length_c   1.000
_cell.angle_alpha   90.00
_cell.angle_beta   90.00
_cell.angle_gamma   90.00
#
_symmetry.space_group_name_H-M   'P 1'
#
loop_
_entity.id
_entity.type
_entity.pdbx_description
1 polymer ?
#
loop_
_entity_poly.entity_id
_entity_poly.type
_entity_poly.pdbx_seq_one_letter_code
_entity_poly.pdbx_strand_id
1 'polypeptide(L)'
;MTTAEDVIRAAASVGRDVAEGRMEPAALDAAVVDECRQLVGQVVGEGDPLFALQCEIARGVLAVGGIAADELSEWAAVGRQRAAQRCEPPSPSEELPEANSPASEPHSLISGTDHLPA
;
A
#
# COMPACT_ATOMS: atom_id res chain seq x y z
N MET A 1 26.77 -14.94 -10.68
CA MET A 1 26.84 -14.82 -12.15
C MET A 1 26.31 -16.13 -12.72
N THR A 2 25.23 -16.09 -13.50
CA THR A 2 24.66 -17.28 -14.14
C THR A 2 25.60 -17.75 -15.25
N THR A 3 25.95 -19.04 -15.29
CA THR A 3 26.84 -19.60 -16.32
C THR A 3 26.06 -20.13 -17.51
N ALA A 4 26.75 -20.39 -18.63
CA ALA A 4 26.12 -21.02 -19.80
C ALA A 4 25.55 -22.41 -19.47
N GLU A 5 26.24 -23.17 -18.62
CA GLU A 5 25.77 -24.48 -18.15
C GLU A 5 24.47 -24.37 -17.34
N ASP A 6 24.36 -23.37 -16.47
CA ASP A 6 23.13 -23.11 -15.70
C ASP A 6 21.93 -22.82 -16.60
N VAL A 7 22.14 -21.99 -17.64
CA VAL A 7 21.09 -21.65 -18.62
C VAL A 7 20.65 -22.88 -19.41
N ILE A 8 21.61 -23.68 -19.91
CA ILE A 8 21.32 -24.90 -20.68
C ILE A 8 20.55 -25.91 -19.83
N ARG A 9 20.99 -26.11 -18.58
CA ARG A 9 20.34 -27.03 -17.63
C ARG A 9 18.92 -26.57 -17.31
N ALA A 10 18.71 -25.28 -17.07
CA ALA A 10 17.40 -24.72 -16.81
C ALA A 10 16.45 -24.93 -18.01
N ALA A 11 16.90 -24.60 -19.23
CA ALA A 11 16.12 -24.78 -20.44
C ALA A 11 15.76 -26.26 -20.69
N ALA A 12 16.72 -27.18 -20.51
CA ALA A 12 16.47 -28.61 -20.66
C ALA A 12 15.51 -29.16 -19.60
N SER A 13 15.54 -28.64 -18.38
CA SER A 13 14.57 -29.00 -17.33
C SER A 13 13.16 -28.59 -17.71
N VAL A 14 12.96 -27.34 -18.14
CA VAL A 14 11.64 -26.84 -18.58
C VAL A 14 11.12 -27.67 -19.76
N GLY A 15 11.97 -27.97 -20.75
CA GLY A 15 11.59 -28.79 -21.89
C GLY A 15 11.14 -30.20 -21.50
N ARG A 16 11.80 -30.82 -20.51
CA ARG A 16 11.39 -32.12 -19.97
C ARG A 16 10.05 -32.04 -19.25
N ASP A 17 9.85 -31.01 -18.42
CA ASP A 17 8.63 -30.85 -17.63
C ASP A 17 7.39 -30.63 -18.51
N VAL A 18 7.55 -29.92 -19.62
CA VAL A 18 6.50 -29.77 -20.64
C VAL A 18 6.25 -31.09 -21.38
N ALA A 19 7.30 -31.79 -21.81
CA ALA A 19 7.16 -33.06 -22.55
C ALA A 19 6.50 -34.17 -21.72
N GLU A 20 6.72 -34.18 -20.40
CA GLU A 20 6.14 -35.14 -19.46
C GLU A 20 4.76 -34.70 -18.94
N GLY A 21 4.23 -33.55 -19.39
CA GLY A 21 2.94 -33.00 -18.95
C GLY A 21 2.92 -32.55 -17.49
N ARG A 22 4.10 -32.35 -16.88
CA ARG A 22 4.25 -31.85 -15.50
C ARG A 22 4.15 -30.33 -15.42
N MET A 23 4.29 -29.65 -16.56
CA MET A 23 4.12 -28.22 -16.72
C MET A 23 3.10 -27.94 -17.81
N GLU A 24 2.03 -27.24 -17.45
CA GLU A 24 1.01 -26.79 -18.39
C GLU A 24 1.33 -25.33 -18.78
N PRO A 25 1.33 -24.97 -20.08
CA PRO A 25 1.74 -23.64 -20.53
C PRO A 25 0.93 -22.48 -19.95
N ALA A 26 -0.40 -22.60 -19.82
CA ALA A 26 -1.21 -21.52 -19.24
C ALA A 26 -0.93 -21.31 -17.74
N ALA A 27 -0.59 -22.39 -17.01
CA ALA A 27 -0.13 -22.30 -15.63
C ALA A 27 1.23 -21.59 -15.53
N LEU A 28 2.11 -21.77 -16.52
CA LEU A 28 3.37 -21.02 -16.60
C LEU A 28 3.11 -19.53 -16.85
N ASP A 29 2.21 -19.18 -17.76
CA ASP A 29 1.84 -17.77 -18.02
C ASP A 29 1.28 -17.09 -16.76
N ALA A 30 0.40 -17.78 -16.02
CA ALA A 30 -0.12 -17.28 -14.75
C ALA A 30 1.00 -17.06 -13.72
N ALA A 31 1.94 -18.00 -13.60
CA ALA A 31 3.08 -17.87 -12.70
C ALA A 31 3.99 -16.68 -13.07
N VAL A 32 4.20 -16.42 -14.37
CA VAL A 32 4.97 -15.27 -14.85
C VAL A 32 4.26 -13.96 -14.50
N VAL A 33 2.94 -13.88 -14.66
CA VAL A 33 2.16 -12.69 -14.27
C VAL A 33 2.26 -12.43 -12.78
N ASP A 34 2.19 -13.47 -11.96
CA ASP A 34 2.32 -13.35 -10.51
C ASP A 34 3.72 -12.88 -10.10
N GLU A 35 4.77 -13.42 -10.72
CA GLU A 35 6.14 -12.97 -10.48
C GLU A 35 6.33 -11.50 -10.89
N CYS A 36 5.82 -11.11 -12.06
CA CYS A 36 5.81 -9.70 -12.49
C CYS A 36 5.07 -8.82 -11.47
N ARG A 37 3.93 -9.25 -10.94
CA ARG A 37 3.19 -8.49 -9.93
C ARG A 37 4.02 -8.33 -8.65
N GLN A 38 4.76 -9.35 -8.22
CA GLN A 38 5.64 -9.26 -7.06
C GLN A 38 6.81 -8.31 -7.29
N LEU A 39 7.44 -8.38 -8.47
CA LEU A 39 8.62 -7.61 -8.79
C LEU A 39 8.31 -6.14 -9.09
N VAL A 40 7.32 -5.86 -9.93
CA VAL A 40 7.04 -4.50 -10.43
C VAL A 40 5.67 -3.95 -10.00
N GLY A 41 4.81 -4.76 -9.41
CA GLY A 41 3.44 -4.36 -9.06
C GLY A 41 3.34 -3.47 -7.82
N GLN A 42 4.35 -3.45 -6.96
CA GLN A 42 4.38 -2.56 -5.80
C GLN A 42 5.02 -1.22 -6.16
N VAL A 43 4.27 -0.13 -6.03
CA VAL A 43 4.75 1.24 -6.33
C VAL A 43 5.02 1.98 -5.03
N VAL A 44 6.30 2.21 -4.72
CA VAL A 44 6.72 2.92 -3.49
C VAL A 44 6.94 4.42 -3.73
N GLY A 45 7.50 4.80 -4.87
CA GLY A 45 7.77 6.21 -5.25
C GLY A 45 9.18 6.43 -5.81
N GLU A 46 9.57 7.69 -5.97
CA GLU A 46 10.83 8.11 -6.65
C GLU A 46 12.14 7.52 -6.10
N GLY A 47 12.13 7.01 -4.86
CA GLY A 47 13.28 6.33 -4.27
C GLY A 47 13.45 4.86 -4.67
N ASP A 48 12.47 4.28 -5.36
CA ASP A 48 12.50 2.90 -5.84
C ASP A 48 13.21 2.82 -7.20
N PRO A 49 14.23 1.95 -7.38
CA PRO A 49 14.89 1.73 -8.66
C PRO A 49 13.94 1.37 -9.82
N LEU A 50 12.78 0.76 -9.53
CA LEU A 50 11.80 0.37 -10.52
C LEU A 50 10.83 1.49 -10.91
N PHE A 51 10.85 2.62 -10.19
CA PHE A 51 9.86 3.69 -10.36
C PHE A 51 9.84 4.29 -11.78
N ALA A 52 11.00 4.41 -12.41
CA ALA A 52 11.11 4.90 -13.78
C ALA A 52 10.37 3.99 -14.78
N LEU A 53 10.59 2.67 -14.68
CA LEU A 53 9.90 1.65 -15.48
C LEU A 53 8.39 1.66 -15.22
N GLN A 54 7.98 1.76 -13.95
CA GLN A 54 6.56 1.84 -13.58
C GLN A 54 5.88 3.07 -14.21
N CYS A 55 6.57 4.22 -14.23
CA CYS A 55 6.08 5.43 -14.90
C CYS A 55 5.96 5.23 -16.43
N GLU A 56 6.89 4.54 -17.07
CA GLU A 56 6.82 4.20 -18.49
C GLU A 56 5.63 3.31 -18.80
N ILE A 57 5.44 2.24 -18.01
CA ILE A 57 4.29 1.34 -18.12
C ILE A 57 2.99 2.12 -17.96
N ALA A 58 2.88 2.96 -16.93
CA ALA A 58 1.69 3.77 -16.68
C ALA A 58 1.36 4.68 -17.87
N ARG A 59 2.35 5.35 -18.47
CA ARG A 59 2.14 6.15 -19.69
C ARG A 59 1.68 5.30 -20.86
N GLY A 60 2.24 4.11 -21.04
CA GLY A 60 1.81 3.16 -22.07
C GLY A 60 0.35 2.75 -21.91
N VAL A 61 -0.06 2.41 -20.68
CA VAL A 61 -1.45 2.07 -20.33
C VAL A 61 -2.40 3.22 -20.66
N LEU A 62 -2.04 4.45 -20.30
CA LEU A 62 -2.85 5.63 -20.63
C LEU A 62 -2.94 5.87 -22.13
N ALA A 63 -1.85 5.69 -22.88
CA ALA A 63 -1.81 5.91 -24.31
C ALA A 63 -2.74 4.96 -25.10
N VAL A 64 -2.94 3.74 -24.60
CA VAL A 64 -3.88 2.77 -25.20
C VAL A 64 -5.30 2.84 -24.60
N GLY A 65 -5.56 3.81 -23.72
CA GLY A 65 -6.87 3.97 -23.09
C GLY A 65 -7.21 2.90 -22.04
N GLY A 66 -6.20 2.33 -21.38
CA GLY A 66 -6.38 1.27 -20.38
C GLY A 66 -7.06 1.69 -19.07
N ILE A 67 -7.28 2.99 -18.86
CA ILE A 67 -8.02 3.55 -17.73
C ILE A 67 -9.12 4.46 -18.30
N ALA A 68 -10.34 4.36 -17.77
CA ALA A 68 -11.45 5.20 -18.20
C ALA A 68 -11.18 6.69 -17.90
N ALA A 69 -11.68 7.58 -18.76
CA ALA A 69 -11.42 9.02 -18.63
C ALA A 69 -11.95 9.61 -17.30
N ASP A 70 -13.08 9.11 -16.82
CA ASP A 70 -13.69 9.55 -15.57
C ASP A 70 -12.81 9.16 -14.37
N GLU A 71 -12.37 7.89 -14.32
CA GLU A 71 -11.44 7.39 -13.30
C GLU A 71 -10.11 8.17 -13.34
N LEU A 72 -9.55 8.43 -14.53
CA LEU A 72 -8.33 9.24 -14.66
C LEU A 72 -8.50 10.66 -14.12
N SER A 73 -9.70 11.25 -14.30
CA SER A 73 -10.00 12.60 -13.83
C SER A 73 -10.04 12.67 -12.29
N GLU A 74 -10.54 11.61 -11.64
CA GLU A 74 -10.51 11.45 -10.18
C GLU A 74 -9.06 11.39 -9.67
N TRP A 75 -8.22 10.55 -10.28
CA TRP A 75 -6.81 10.45 -9.89
C TRP A 75 -6.03 11.75 -10.12
N ALA A 76 -6.36 12.50 -11.18
CA ALA A 76 -5.79 13.82 -11.41
C ALA A 76 -6.19 14.81 -10.30
N ALA A 77 -7.40 14.71 -9.75
CA ALA A 77 -7.83 15.51 -8.61
C ALA A 77 -7.04 15.15 -7.33
N VAL A 78 -6.83 13.86 -7.06
CA VAL A 78 -5.98 13.38 -5.95
C VAL A 78 -4.55 13.92 -6.10
N GLY A 79 -3.98 13.87 -7.30
CA GLY A 79 -2.65 14.41 -7.58
C GLY A 79 -2.53 15.91 -7.28
N ARG A 80 -3.52 16.71 -7.72
CA ARG A 80 -3.59 18.14 -7.41
C ARG A 80 -3.72 18.41 -5.92
N GLN A 81 -4.54 17.64 -5.20
CA GLN A 81 -4.71 17.77 -3.75
C GLN A 81 -3.39 17.50 -3.00
N ARG A 82 -2.67 16.43 -3.35
CA ARG A 82 -1.36 16.11 -2.74
C ARG A 82 -0.32 17.20 -3.01
N ALA A 83 -0.31 17.77 -4.21
CA ALA A 83 0.59 18.86 -4.55
C ALA A 83 0.29 20.13 -3.74
N ALA A 84 -1.00 20.46 -3.54
CA ALA A 84 -1.41 21.60 -2.71
C ALA A 84 -0.96 21.45 -1.26
N GLN A 85 -1.12 20.26 -0.66
CA GLN A 85 -0.68 19.98 0.72
C GLN A 85 0.83 20.07 0.92
N ARG A 86 1.64 19.76 -0.10
CA ARG A 86 3.10 19.91 -0.03
C ARG A 86 3.54 21.38 0.01
N CYS A 87 2.73 22.28 -0.54
CA CYS A 87 3.04 23.71 -0.63
C CYS A 87 2.46 24.53 0.53
N GLU A 88 1.64 23.94 1.40
CA GLU A 88 1.10 24.62 2.57
C GLU A 88 2.19 24.66 3.67
N PRO A 89 2.62 25.85 4.14
CA PRO A 89 3.50 25.92 5.29
C PRO A 89 2.79 25.30 6.51
N PRO A 90 3.50 24.67 7.46
CA PRO A 90 2.87 24.16 8.67
C PRO A 90 2.11 25.32 9.33
N SER A 91 0.78 25.18 9.41
CA SER A 91 -0.07 26.19 10.00
C SER A 91 0.33 26.34 11.47
N PRO A 92 0.76 27.54 11.93
CA PRO A 92 0.95 27.75 13.35
C PRO A 92 -0.46 27.87 13.96
N SER A 93 -0.81 26.89 14.79
CA SER A 93 -1.97 26.82 15.69
C SER A 93 -2.95 25.69 15.37
N GLU A 94 -2.57 24.48 15.76
CA GLU A 94 -3.47 23.65 16.55
C GLU A 94 -2.91 23.67 17.98
N GLU A 95 -3.34 24.67 18.77
CA GLU A 95 -3.33 24.52 20.23
C GLU A 95 -4.17 23.29 20.52
N LEU A 96 -3.50 22.18 20.86
CA LEU A 96 -4.10 21.03 21.50
C LEU A 96 -5.06 21.55 22.58
N PRO A 97 -6.37 21.25 22.54
CA PRO A 97 -7.20 21.56 23.69
C PRO A 97 -6.59 20.82 24.87
N GLU A 98 -6.11 21.60 25.85
CA GLU A 98 -5.61 21.06 27.11
C GLU A 98 -6.62 20.04 27.60
N ALA A 99 -6.14 18.82 27.83
CA ALA A 99 -6.93 17.77 28.45
C ALA A 99 -7.32 18.25 29.85
N ASN A 100 -8.47 18.92 29.97
CA ASN A 100 -9.15 19.14 31.22
C ASN A 100 -9.47 17.75 31.78
N SER A 101 -8.54 17.24 32.58
CA SER A 101 -8.76 16.09 33.45
C SER A 101 -9.73 16.55 34.53
N PRO A 102 -11.00 16.10 34.56
CA PRO A 102 -11.84 16.40 35.70
C PRO A 102 -11.27 15.67 36.92
N ALA A 103 -10.89 16.45 37.93
CA ALA A 103 -10.53 15.95 39.24
C ALA A 103 -11.63 15.00 39.75
N SER A 104 -11.24 13.82 40.23
CA SER A 104 -12.14 12.93 40.97
C SER A 104 -12.72 13.69 42.15
N GLU A 105 -14.03 13.95 42.11
CA GLU A 105 -14.78 14.44 43.26
C GLU A 105 -14.81 13.36 44.35
N PRO A 106 -14.51 13.71 45.62
CA PRO A 106 -14.72 12.80 46.73
C PRO A 106 -16.22 12.65 47.01
N HIS A 107 -16.74 11.42 46.92
CA HIS A 107 -18.07 11.09 47.41
C HIS A 107 -18.19 11.45 48.90
N SER A 108 -19.04 12.42 49.21
CA SER A 108 -19.59 12.61 50.56
C SER A 108 -21.10 12.76 50.44
N LEU A 109 -21.82 11.66 50.68
CA LEU A 109 -23.25 11.65 50.95
C LEU A 109 -23.47 11.48 52.47
N ILE A 110 -23.65 12.63 53.11
CA ILE A 110 -24.50 12.94 54.28
C ILE A 110 -25.90 12.31 54.07
N SER A 111 -26.69 11.81 55.03
CA SER A 111 -26.71 11.87 56.50
C SER A 111 -27.76 10.89 57.07
N GLY A 112 -27.65 10.61 58.37
CA GLY A 112 -28.79 10.46 59.30
C GLY A 112 -29.16 9.02 59.68
N THR A 113 -29.54 8.66 60.91
CA THR A 113 -29.73 9.42 62.17
C THR A 113 -29.95 8.38 63.30
N ASP A 114 -29.45 8.67 64.51
CA ASP A 114 -29.85 8.21 65.86
C ASP A 114 -30.01 6.71 66.23
N HIS A 115 -29.33 6.27 67.31
CA HIS A 115 -29.95 6.08 68.64
C HIS A 115 -28.91 5.70 69.74
N LEU A 116 -29.11 6.24 70.96
CA LEU A 116 -28.21 6.26 72.15
C LEU A 116 -27.98 4.90 72.87
N PRO A 117 -26.91 4.76 73.67
CA PRO A 117 -26.76 3.73 74.69
C PRO A 117 -26.99 4.24 76.13
N ALA A 118 -27.62 3.41 76.97
CA ALA A 118 -27.33 3.26 78.40
C ALA A 118 -27.73 1.85 78.83
#